data_AF-A0A2G9I811-F1
#
_entry.id   AF-A0A2G9I811-F1
#
_cell.length_a   1.000
_cell.length_b   1.000
_cell.length_c   1.000
_cell.angle_alpha   90.00
_cell.angle_beta   90.00
_cell.angle_gamma   90.00
#
_symmetry.space_group_name_H-M   'P 1'
#
loop_
_entity.id
_entity.type
_entity.pdbx_description
1 polymer ?
#
loop_
_entity_poly.entity_id
_entity_poly.type
_entity_poly.pdbx_seq_one_letter_code
_entity_poly.pdbx_strand_id
1 'polypeptide(L)'
;MLDFLDAPVPYIVGVKNKTAEVQSKLTNAVLVDANRNQVKSPTLPQLPQYRELYSCLSPYHAKLVGESYLGKKRPVYEYTDMQVEAAQGFLGVIRSYLDSLCSNLRSHTITNVQSNDDKVSLLLKESFIESFPSRDRPFMKLFVDTQLFSVHTDFVLSFFQKE
;
A
#
# COMPACT_ATOMS: atom_id res chain seq x y z
N MET A 1 25.74 2.75 -8.75
CA MET A 1 24.27 2.85 -8.88
C MET A 1 23.58 1.56 -8.41
N LEU A 2 24.14 0.37 -8.67
CA LEU A 2 23.65 -0.86 -8.02
C LEU A 2 23.82 -0.85 -6.49
N ASP A 3 24.64 0.04 -5.96
CA ASP A 3 24.83 0.30 -4.52
C ASP A 3 23.56 0.84 -3.85
N PHE A 4 22.61 1.39 -4.61
CA PHE A 4 21.28 1.74 -4.08
C PHE A 4 20.46 0.52 -3.67
N LEU A 5 20.79 -0.68 -4.17
CA LEU A 5 20.16 -1.92 -3.72
C LEU A 5 20.61 -2.33 -2.31
N ASP A 6 21.73 -1.78 -1.83
CA ASP A 6 22.20 -1.98 -0.45
C ASP A 6 21.63 -0.92 0.51
N ALA A 7 20.77 -0.03 0.02
CA ALA A 7 20.20 1.03 0.84
C ALA A 7 19.33 0.41 1.97
N PRO A 8 19.50 0.86 3.22
CA PRO A 8 18.76 0.30 4.36
C PRO A 8 17.31 0.83 4.45
N VAL A 9 16.91 1.71 3.53
CA VAL A 9 15.58 2.34 3.50
C VAL A 9 14.68 1.62 2.48
N PRO A 10 13.35 1.64 2.66
CA PRO A 10 12.44 1.09 1.65
C PRO A 10 12.62 1.76 0.28
N TYR A 11 12.68 0.96 -0.79
CA TYR A 11 12.81 1.45 -2.17
C TYR A 11 11.96 0.64 -3.15
N ILE A 12 11.62 1.26 -4.27
CA ILE A 12 11.05 0.60 -5.45
C ILE A 12 11.96 0.93 -6.62
N VAL A 13 12.51 -0.09 -7.27
CA VAL A 13 13.48 0.06 -8.36
C VAL A 13 13.20 -0.93 -9.48
N GLY A 14 13.30 -0.46 -10.72
CA GLY A 14 13.23 -1.30 -11.92
C GLY A 14 14.63 -1.69 -12.38
N VAL A 15 14.88 -2.98 -12.56
CA VAL A 15 16.15 -3.48 -13.09
C VAL A 15 15.89 -4.29 -14.35
N LYS A 16 16.52 -3.90 -15.47
CA LYS A 16 16.32 -4.53 -16.78
C LYS A 16 16.84 -5.97 -16.84
N ASN A 17 18.05 -6.19 -16.32
CA ASN A 17 18.74 -7.48 -16.39
C ASN A 17 19.05 -7.99 -14.98
N LYS A 18 18.62 -9.21 -14.66
CA LYS A 18 18.96 -9.88 -13.41
C LYS A 18 20.35 -10.51 -13.49
N THR A 19 21.39 -9.70 -13.31
CA THR A 19 22.77 -10.17 -13.23
C THR A 19 23.05 -10.86 -11.89
N ALA A 20 24.16 -11.61 -11.80
CA ALA A 20 24.58 -12.24 -10.55
C ALA A 20 24.83 -11.21 -9.44
N GLU A 21 25.37 -10.04 -9.80
CA GLU A 21 25.58 -8.92 -8.89
C GLU A 21 24.25 -8.40 -8.31
N VAL A 22 23.24 -8.18 -9.15
CA VAL A 22 21.89 -7.78 -8.70
C VAL A 22 21.30 -8.85 -7.76
N GLN A 23 21.42 -10.13 -8.12
CA GLN A 23 20.88 -11.22 -7.31
C GLN A 23 21.52 -11.28 -5.92
N SER A 24 22.82 -11.02 -5.81
CA SER A 24 23.54 -11.03 -4.54
C SER A 24 23.05 -9.97 -3.55
N LYS A 25 22.47 -8.87 -4.05
CA LYS A 25 21.98 -7.74 -3.25
C LYS A 25 20.49 -7.81 -2.90
N LEU A 26 19.75 -8.86 -3.31
CA LEU A 26 18.29 -8.95 -3.16
C LEU A 26 17.83 -9.87 -2.00
N THR A 27 18.63 -10.04 -0.96
CA THR A 27 18.39 -10.99 0.14
C THR A 27 17.09 -10.73 0.92
N ASN A 28 16.67 -9.48 1.09
CA ASN A 28 15.44 -9.08 1.80
C ASN A 28 14.48 -8.28 0.91
N ALA A 29 14.39 -8.61 -0.37
CA ALA A 29 13.56 -7.89 -1.33
C ALA A 29 12.31 -8.69 -1.77
N VAL A 30 11.24 -7.96 -2.08
CA VAL A 30 10.14 -8.49 -2.89
C VAL A 30 10.54 -8.34 -4.36
N LEU A 31 10.78 -9.46 -5.03
CA LEU A 31 11.15 -9.49 -6.44
C LEU A 31 9.92 -9.80 -7.30
N VAL A 32 9.61 -8.89 -8.22
CA VAL A 32 8.61 -9.08 -9.27
C VAL A 32 9.32 -9.29 -10.60
N ASP A 33 9.26 -10.51 -11.14
CA ASP A 33 9.71 -10.82 -12.48
C ASP A 33 8.55 -10.66 -13.46
N ALA A 34 8.48 -9.48 -14.09
CA ALA A 34 7.43 -9.15 -15.06
C ALA A 34 7.45 -10.03 -16.31
N ASN A 35 8.63 -10.53 -16.72
CA ASN A 35 8.75 -11.38 -17.91
C ASN A 35 8.22 -12.79 -17.66
N ARG A 36 8.42 -13.32 -16.44
CA ARG A 36 7.96 -14.65 -16.03
C ARG A 36 6.61 -14.65 -15.34
N ASN A 37 6.05 -13.47 -15.05
CA ASN A 37 4.87 -13.29 -14.21
C ASN A 37 5.01 -14.02 -12.86
N GLN A 38 6.15 -13.84 -12.18
CA GLN A 38 6.47 -14.49 -10.92
C GLN A 38 6.82 -13.47 -9.84
N VAL A 39 6.34 -13.72 -8.63
CA VAL A 39 6.68 -12.95 -7.44
C VAL A 39 7.46 -13.84 -6.47
N LYS A 40 8.61 -13.36 -6.00
CA LYS A 40 9.36 -13.97 -4.90
C LYS A 40 9.40 -12.97 -3.77
N SER A 41 8.94 -13.36 -2.60
CA SER A 41 8.90 -12.50 -1.42
C SER A 41 9.26 -13.31 -0.18
N PRO A 42 9.84 -12.66 0.84
CA PRO A 42 9.80 -13.20 2.19
C PRO A 42 8.34 -13.28 2.68
N THR A 43 8.11 -13.89 3.84
CA THR A 43 6.77 -13.97 4.43
C THR A 43 6.18 -12.56 4.61
N LEU A 44 5.10 -12.27 3.88
CA LEU A 44 4.36 -11.01 4.00
C LEU A 44 3.35 -11.08 5.14
N PRO A 45 3.09 -9.96 5.84
CA PRO A 45 2.03 -9.92 6.84
C PRO A 45 0.66 -10.12 6.18
N GLN A 46 -0.25 -10.76 6.90
CA GLN A 46 -1.61 -11.01 6.42
C GLN A 46 -2.43 -9.71 6.45
N LEU A 47 -3.07 -9.39 5.34
CA LEU A 47 -3.93 -8.22 5.25
C LEU A 47 -5.23 -8.45 6.04
N PRO A 48 -5.71 -7.47 6.82
CA PRO A 48 -7.05 -7.49 7.38
C PRO A 48 -8.08 -7.71 6.28
N GLN A 49 -9.07 -8.58 6.50
CA GLN A 49 -10.14 -8.85 5.52
C GLN A 49 -9.64 -9.25 4.11
N TYR A 50 -8.54 -10.02 4.07
CA TYR A 50 -7.92 -10.44 2.81
C TYR A 50 -8.89 -11.10 1.83
N ARG A 51 -9.82 -11.94 2.31
CA ARG A 51 -10.75 -12.68 1.44
C ARG A 51 -11.74 -11.76 0.75
N GLU A 52 -12.24 -10.78 1.48
CA GLU A 52 -13.17 -9.77 1.01
C GLU A 52 -12.46 -8.87 -0.01
N LEU A 53 -11.27 -8.37 0.34
CA LEU A 53 -10.43 -7.58 -0.57
C LEU A 53 -10.13 -8.34 -1.87
N TYR A 54 -9.70 -9.59 -1.77
CA TYR A 54 -9.41 -10.45 -2.92
C TYR A 54 -10.64 -10.62 -3.81
N SER A 55 -11.81 -10.84 -3.21
CA SER A 55 -13.07 -10.98 -3.93
C SER A 55 -13.44 -9.71 -4.69
N CYS A 56 -13.24 -8.53 -4.09
CA CYS A 56 -13.49 -7.24 -4.73
C CYS A 56 -12.50 -6.93 -5.85
N LEU A 57 -11.24 -7.34 -5.72
CA LEU A 57 -10.20 -7.12 -6.74
C LEU A 57 -10.28 -8.10 -7.93
N SER A 58 -10.80 -9.31 -7.70
CA SER A 58 -10.80 -10.41 -8.66
C SER A 58 -11.45 -10.08 -10.02
N PRO A 59 -12.62 -9.43 -10.09
CA PRO A 59 -13.26 -9.11 -11.38
C PRO A 59 -12.41 -8.16 -12.25
N TYR A 60 -11.83 -7.13 -11.63
CA TYR A 60 -10.97 -6.17 -12.32
C TYR A 60 -9.66 -6.82 -12.77
N HIS A 61 -9.06 -7.65 -11.91
CA HIS A 61 -7.88 -8.43 -12.27
C HIS A 61 -8.17 -9.37 -13.46
N ALA A 62 -9.29 -10.08 -13.46
CA ALA A 62 -9.67 -10.96 -14.56
C ALA A 62 -9.83 -10.20 -15.88
N LYS A 63 -10.43 -9.00 -15.86
CA LYS A 63 -10.56 -8.12 -17.03
C LYS A 63 -9.18 -7.67 -17.55
N LEU A 64 -8.29 -7.24 -16.66
CA LEU A 64 -6.92 -6.83 -17.01
C LEU A 64 -6.10 -7.98 -17.61
N VAL A 65 -6.22 -9.19 -17.03
CA VAL A 65 -5.56 -10.40 -17.53
C VAL A 65 -6.10 -10.78 -18.91
N GLY A 66 -7.43 -10.78 -19.09
CA GLY A 66 -8.07 -11.04 -20.38
C GLY A 66 -7.60 -10.10 -21.49
N GLU A 67 -7.61 -8.79 -21.22
CA GLU A 67 -7.11 -7.78 -22.15
C GLU A 67 -5.62 -7.95 -22.46
N SER A 68 -4.81 -8.37 -21.49
CA SER A 68 -3.38 -8.63 -21.69
C SER A 68 -3.12 -9.81 -22.64
N TYR A 69 -3.98 -10.84 -22.64
CA TYR A 69 -3.90 -11.92 -23.63
C TYR A 69 -4.22 -11.45 -25.05
N LEU A 70 -5.23 -10.58 -25.19
CA LEU A 70 -5.62 -9.99 -26.48
C LEU A 70 -4.58 -8.97 -26.98
N GLY A 71 -3.89 -8.32 -26.04
CA GLY A 71 -2.87 -7.30 -26.27
C GLY A 71 -1.48 -7.81 -26.66
N LYS A 72 -1.24 -9.13 -26.79
CA LYS A 72 0.09 -9.70 -27.11
C LYS A 72 0.74 -9.18 -28.40
N LYS A 73 -0.03 -8.53 -29.29
CA LYS A 73 0.46 -7.92 -30.53
C LYS A 73 0.65 -6.41 -30.45
N ARG A 74 0.28 -5.78 -29.33
CA ARG A 74 0.35 -4.33 -29.12
C ARG A 74 1.62 -3.97 -28.34
N PRO A 75 2.19 -2.79 -28.59
CA PRO A 75 3.25 -2.26 -27.74
C PRO A 75 2.79 -2.14 -26.28
N VAL A 76 3.68 -2.44 -25.33
CA VAL A 76 3.37 -2.45 -23.87
C VAL A 76 2.91 -1.07 -23.35
N TYR A 77 3.29 0.01 -24.02
CA TYR A 77 2.88 1.37 -23.65
C TYR A 77 1.46 1.74 -24.13
N GLU A 78 0.83 0.91 -24.97
CA GLU A 78 -0.54 1.14 -25.42
C GLU A 78 -1.53 0.42 -24.50
N TYR A 79 -2.61 1.13 -24.13
CA TYR A 79 -3.68 0.59 -23.31
C TYR A 79 -5.05 0.86 -23.96
N THR A 80 -6.04 0.01 -23.66
CA THR A 80 -7.43 0.19 -24.08
C THR A 80 -8.25 0.94 -23.05
N ASP A 81 -9.38 1.53 -23.47
CA ASP A 81 -10.37 2.10 -22.55
C ASP A 81 -10.86 1.06 -21.53
N MET A 82 -10.99 -0.20 -21.94
CA MET A 82 -11.34 -1.31 -21.04
C MET A 82 -10.26 -1.57 -19.98
N GLN A 83 -8.97 -1.49 -20.33
CA GLN A 83 -7.87 -1.60 -19.38
C GLN A 83 -7.85 -0.42 -18.41
N VAL A 84 -8.08 0.79 -18.90
CA VAL A 84 -8.16 2.00 -18.06
C VAL A 84 -9.27 1.88 -17.04
N GLU A 85 -10.48 1.54 -17.48
CA GLU A 85 -11.64 1.36 -16.61
C GLU A 85 -11.39 0.26 -15.56
N ALA A 86 -10.83 -0.87 -15.98
CA ALA A 86 -10.52 -1.97 -15.06
C ALA A 86 -9.45 -1.58 -14.04
N ALA A 87 -8.40 -0.85 -14.46
CA ALA A 87 -7.36 -0.36 -13.58
C ALA A 87 -7.88 0.69 -12.59
N GLN A 88 -8.73 1.61 -13.05
CA GLN A 88 -9.39 2.59 -12.18
C GLN A 88 -10.28 1.91 -11.13
N GLY A 89 -11.06 0.91 -11.53
CA GLY A 89 -11.88 0.12 -10.60
C GLY A 89 -11.02 -0.64 -9.58
N PHE A 90 -9.94 -1.29 -10.03
CA PHE A 90 -8.99 -1.98 -9.17
C PHE A 90 -8.35 -1.02 -8.13
N LEU A 91 -7.89 0.14 -8.57
CA LEU A 91 -7.33 1.18 -7.69
C LEU A 91 -8.38 1.76 -6.75
N GLY A 92 -9.62 1.93 -7.21
CA GLY A 92 -10.74 2.36 -6.39
C GLY A 92 -11.01 1.41 -5.22
N VAL A 93 -11.00 0.10 -5.48
CA VAL A 93 -11.12 -0.92 -4.42
C VAL A 93 -9.98 -0.81 -3.40
N ILE A 94 -8.73 -0.71 -3.86
CA ILE A 94 -7.57 -0.55 -2.96
C ILE A 94 -7.70 0.71 -2.11
N ARG A 95 -8.08 1.83 -2.72
CA ARG A 95 -8.25 3.10 -2.02
C ARG A 95 -9.32 2.99 -0.94
N SER A 96 -10.51 2.50 -1.28
CA SER A 96 -11.59 2.29 -0.32
C SER A 96 -11.20 1.34 0.81
N TYR A 97 -10.42 0.30 0.50
CA TYR A 97 -9.90 -0.61 1.52
C TYR A 97 -8.95 0.12 2.49
N LEU A 98 -7.98 0.88 1.99
CA LEU A 98 -7.07 1.66 2.83
C LEU A 98 -7.79 2.74 3.64
N ASP A 99 -8.76 3.43 3.03
CA ASP A 99 -9.62 4.40 3.71
C ASP A 99 -10.41 3.73 4.85
N SER A 100 -10.88 2.49 4.66
CA SER A 100 -11.59 1.75 5.70
C SER A 100 -10.70 1.42 6.90
N LEU A 101 -9.43 1.08 6.66
CA LEU A 101 -8.44 0.88 7.73
C LEU A 101 -8.13 2.17 8.50
N CYS A 102 -8.34 3.34 7.90
CA CYS A 102 -8.09 4.65 8.52
C CYS A 102 -9.37 5.36 9.02
N SER A 103 -10.53 4.72 8.90
CA SER A 103 -11.84 5.38 9.07
C SER A 103 -12.11 5.91 10.47
N ASN A 104 -11.53 5.31 11.51
CA ASN A 104 -11.77 5.67 12.91
C ASN A 104 -10.64 6.49 13.56
N LEU A 105 -9.71 7.06 12.79
CA LEU A 105 -8.58 7.85 13.30
C LEU A 105 -9.02 8.94 14.30
N ARG A 106 -10.15 9.63 14.02
CA ARG A 106 -10.68 10.70 14.88
C ARG A 106 -10.98 10.22 16.30
N SER A 107 -11.55 9.03 16.46
CA SER A 107 -11.93 8.47 17.77
C SER A 107 -10.72 8.14 18.65
N HIS A 108 -9.53 8.05 18.06
CA HIS A 108 -8.28 7.75 18.73
C HIS A 108 -7.32 8.94 18.72
N THR A 109 -7.83 10.14 18.46
CA THR A 109 -7.06 11.38 18.44
C THR A 109 -7.40 12.23 19.65
N ILE A 110 -6.37 12.76 20.33
CA ILE A 110 -6.51 13.82 21.32
C ILE A 110 -6.19 15.15 20.64
N THR A 111 -7.07 16.14 20.76
CA THR A 111 -6.77 17.53 20.37
C THR A 111 -6.56 18.36 21.62
N ASN A 112 -5.35 18.91 21.78
CA ASN A 112 -5.04 19.86 22.83
C ASN A 112 -5.23 21.28 22.28
N VAL A 113 -6.02 22.10 22.99
CA VAL A 113 -6.24 23.51 22.68
C VAL A 113 -5.35 24.33 23.60
N GLN A 114 -4.34 24.98 23.03
CA GLN A 114 -3.40 25.80 23.79
C GLN A 114 -3.99 27.20 24.07
N SER A 115 -3.37 27.94 24.99
CA SER A 115 -3.83 29.27 25.43
C SER A 115 -3.75 30.36 24.37
N ASN A 116 -3.09 30.09 23.24
CA ASN A 116 -2.94 30.97 22.08
C ASN A 116 -3.84 30.57 20.90
N ASP A 117 -4.88 29.76 21.15
CA ASP A 117 -5.76 29.16 20.14
C ASP A 117 -5.08 28.16 19.17
N ASP A 118 -3.81 27.79 19.42
CA ASP A 118 -3.16 26.71 18.66
C ASP A 118 -3.76 25.36 19.06
N LYS A 119 -4.22 24.62 18.05
CA LYS A 119 -4.72 23.25 18.21
C LYS A 119 -3.66 22.26 17.75
N VAL A 120 -3.29 21.33 18.64
CA VAL A 120 -2.39 20.22 18.31
C VAL A 120 -3.15 18.91 18.47
N SER A 121 -3.32 18.20 17.36
CA SER A 121 -3.95 16.88 17.34
C SER A 121 -2.89 15.78 17.33
N LEU A 122 -3.02 14.79 18.19
CA LEU A 122 -2.11 13.66 18.33
C LEU A 122 -2.89 12.33 18.30
N LEU A 123 -2.50 11.43 17.40
CA LEU A 123 -3.05 10.08 17.31
C LEU A 123 -2.45 9.18 18.41
N LEU A 124 -3.32 8.56 19.20
CA LEU A 124 -2.95 7.51 20.15
C LEU A 124 -2.82 6.17 19.41
N LYS A 125 -1.62 5.87 18.90
CA LYS A 125 -1.36 4.68 18.08
C LYS A 125 -1.82 3.37 18.73
N GLU A 126 -1.51 3.14 20.00
CA GLU A 126 -1.91 1.90 20.69
C GLU A 126 -3.43 1.77 20.79
N SER A 127 -4.12 2.86 21.15
CA SER A 127 -5.60 2.87 21.19
C SER A 127 -6.21 2.58 19.81
N PHE A 128 -5.62 3.15 18.76
CA PHE A 128 -6.03 2.88 17.38
C PHE A 128 -5.80 1.42 16.98
N ILE A 129 -4.62 0.84 17.27
CA ILE A 129 -4.34 -0.58 17.01
C ILE A 129 -5.31 -1.49 17.77
N GLU A 130 -5.59 -1.19 19.04
CA GLU A 130 -6.47 -1.99 19.89
C GLU A 130 -7.93 -2.00 19.42
N SER A 131 -8.34 -1.00 18.62
CA SER A 131 -9.68 -0.95 18.00
C SER A 131 -9.91 -2.07 16.97
N PHE A 132 -8.85 -2.69 16.44
CA PHE A 132 -8.94 -3.79 15.47
C PHE A 132 -9.09 -5.16 16.16
N PRO A 133 -9.72 -6.14 15.50
CA PRO A 133 -9.75 -7.53 15.97
C PRO A 133 -8.34 -8.07 16.22
N SER A 134 -8.16 -8.90 17.26
CA SER A 134 -6.83 -9.40 17.66
C SER A 134 -6.03 -10.07 16.54
N ARG A 135 -6.71 -10.69 15.58
CA ARG A 135 -6.14 -11.30 14.36
C ARG A 135 -5.43 -10.28 13.46
N ASP A 136 -5.97 -9.06 13.38
CA ASP A 136 -5.56 -8.04 12.41
C ASP A 136 -4.51 -7.09 13.03
N ARG A 137 -4.42 -7.05 14.36
CA ARG A 137 -3.46 -6.22 15.11
C ARG A 137 -1.99 -6.41 14.70
N PRO A 138 -1.48 -7.62 14.41
CA PRO A 138 -0.09 -7.79 13.96
C PRO A 138 0.21 -7.01 12.68
N PHE A 139 -0.73 -6.98 11.72
CA PHE A 139 -0.61 -6.16 10.53
C PHE A 139 -0.69 -4.68 10.88
N MET A 140 -1.67 -4.29 11.70
CA MET A 140 -1.86 -2.87 12.05
C MET A 140 -0.64 -2.28 12.75
N LYS A 141 0.05 -3.05 13.61
CA LYS A 141 1.33 -2.63 14.21
C LYS A 141 2.38 -2.26 13.15
N LEU A 142 2.56 -3.12 12.15
CA LEU A 142 3.49 -2.84 11.04
C LEU A 142 3.01 -1.67 10.18
N PHE A 143 1.70 -1.55 9.96
CA PHE A 143 1.10 -0.52 9.12
C PHE A 143 1.27 0.89 9.71
N VAL A 144 1.02 1.06 11.02
CA VAL A 144 1.13 2.38 11.67
C VAL A 144 2.57 2.87 11.85
N ASP A 145 3.54 1.97 11.69
CA ASP A 145 4.96 2.26 11.71
C ASP A 145 5.51 2.63 10.32
N THR A 146 4.67 2.55 9.27
CA THR A 146 5.09 2.98 7.93
C THR A 146 5.19 4.50 7.84
N GLN A 147 6.15 4.96 7.04
CA GLN A 147 6.27 6.38 6.70
C GLN A 147 5.02 6.90 5.97
N LEU A 148 4.43 6.08 5.10
CA LEU A 148 3.21 6.43 4.35
C LEU A 148 2.02 6.67 5.27
N PHE A 149 1.84 5.82 6.29
CA PHE A 149 0.80 6.04 7.29
C PHE A 149 1.03 7.34 8.05
N SER A 150 2.26 7.59 8.50
CA SER A 150 2.60 8.82 9.24
C SER A 150 2.27 10.08 8.44
N VAL A 151 2.68 10.13 7.16
CA VAL A 151 2.36 11.26 6.26
C VAL A 151 0.85 11.42 6.06
N HIS A 152 0.12 10.31 5.86
CA HIS A 152 -1.33 10.36 5.71
C HIS A 152 -2.02 10.85 6.99
N THR A 153 -1.60 10.36 8.16
CA THR A 153 -2.19 10.78 9.44
C THR A 153 -1.91 12.24 9.72
N ASP A 154 -0.70 12.75 9.48
CA ASP A 154 -0.40 14.17 9.68
C ASP A 154 -1.31 15.06 8.83
N PHE A 155 -1.55 14.66 7.58
CA PHE A 155 -2.50 15.34 6.69
C PHE A 155 -3.92 15.32 7.26
N VAL A 156 -4.43 14.15 7.69
CA VAL A 156 -5.77 14.02 8.27
C VAL A 156 -5.92 14.85 9.56
N LEU A 157 -4.95 14.76 10.46
CA LEU A 157 -4.93 15.48 11.73
C LEU A 157 -4.91 17.00 11.53
N SER A 158 -4.30 17.50 10.44
CA SER A 158 -4.32 18.93 10.11
C SER A 158 -5.73 19.48 9.85
N PHE A 159 -6.70 18.63 9.47
CA PHE A 159 -8.11 19.04 9.35
C PHE A 159 -8.79 19.12 10.71
N PHE A 160 -8.44 18.22 11.64
CA PHE A 160 -9.00 18.22 13.00
C PHE A 160 -8.56 19.43 13.81
N GLN A 161 -7.40 20.01 13.49
CA GLN A 161 -6.92 21.26 14.07
C GLN A 161 -7.67 22.50 13.53
N LYS A 162 -8.34 22.39 12.39
CA LYS A 162 -9.10 23.50 11.79
C LYS A 162 -10.56 23.54 12.23
N GLU A 163 -11.06 22.43 12.79
CA GLU A 163 -12.36 22.34 13.47
C GLU A 163 -12.24 22.87 14.89
#